data_AF-A0A2J0N9I9-F1
#
_entry.id   AF-A0A2J0N9I9-F1
#
_cell.length_a   1.000
_cell.length_b   1.000
_cell.length_c   1.000
_cell.angle_alpha   90.00
_cell.angle_beta   90.00
_cell.angle_gamma   90.00
#
_symmetry.space_group_name_H-M   'P 1'
#
loop_
_entity.id
_entity.type
_entity.pdbx_description
1 polymer ?
#
loop_
_entity_poly.entity_id
_entity_poly.type
_entity_poly.pdbx_seq_one_letter_code
_entity_poly.pdbx_strand_id
1 'polypeptide(L)'
;MESETKNCQSCKKDFTIESEDFKFYEKIKVPPPTFCPDCRLMRRLLWRNERTFYRRECNSCSKKIISMYNPDLSQAVYCHDCWWSDKWDPMTFKADYNYDELFFKQFETLFKKVPLISLFSGGRQLNSDYCNFTANDKDCYLCFGGKDDERSFYSKNISFSKDVADIFNGDKLELCYENIQCENSYRLSFSKQSENCTDCMFLYDCRNCQNCFGCTNLRNKNYCIWNKQYSREEYLKKIEEFNIGNFENLENLKSQFYEIYKKSIHKYGHLINTKNSSGDNLSNTRNCKHCFDVFGSGSENCKYTHYVVSGVKDSYDNYGMPTAEKVYETIAIGFEYSENSDYYFSYFVKGSSRIFYSYNCVNSHDLFACIGLRNKSYCILNKQYTKEEYEELVPK
;
A
#
# COMPACT_ATOMS: atom_id res chain seq x y z
N MET A 1 -3.06 -14.56 -30.56
CA MET A 1 -4.52 -14.40 -30.74
C MET A 1 -4.79 -12.97 -31.16
N GLU A 2 -5.87 -12.72 -31.88
CA GLU A 2 -6.38 -11.35 -32.11
C GLU A 2 -7.05 -10.83 -30.83
N SER A 3 -7.46 -9.56 -30.79
CA SER A 3 -8.21 -9.03 -29.64
C SER A 3 -9.63 -9.60 -29.60
N GLU A 4 -10.14 -9.87 -28.40
CA GLU A 4 -11.43 -10.53 -28.20
C GLU A 4 -12.32 -9.69 -27.28
N THR A 5 -13.51 -9.32 -27.74
CA THR A 5 -14.51 -8.64 -26.90
C THR A 5 -15.37 -9.68 -26.18
N LYS A 6 -15.36 -9.66 -24.85
CA LYS A 6 -16.14 -10.56 -23.99
C LYS A 6 -17.18 -9.81 -23.18
N ASN A 7 -18.30 -10.47 -22.90
CA ASN A 7 -19.29 -9.97 -21.95
C ASN A 7 -18.86 -10.29 -20.51
N CYS A 8 -18.84 -9.28 -19.63
CA CYS A 8 -18.44 -9.46 -18.23
C CYS A 8 -19.46 -10.31 -17.46
N GLN A 9 -18.99 -11.43 -16.88
CA GLN A 9 -19.78 -12.38 -16.11
C GLN A 9 -20.62 -11.72 -15.01
N SER A 10 -20.10 -10.67 -14.37
CA SER A 10 -20.80 -9.88 -13.34
C SER A 10 -21.70 -8.79 -13.93
N CYS A 11 -21.13 -7.71 -14.45
CA CYS A 11 -21.89 -6.50 -14.79
C CYS A 11 -22.55 -6.50 -16.18
N LYS A 12 -22.38 -7.57 -16.96
CA LYS A 12 -22.92 -7.76 -18.32
C LYS A 12 -22.55 -6.67 -19.35
N LYS A 13 -21.57 -5.83 -19.03
CA LYS A 13 -20.91 -4.92 -19.98
C LYS A 13 -19.84 -5.67 -20.76
N ASP A 14 -19.65 -5.28 -22.01
CA ASP A 14 -18.55 -5.82 -22.82
C ASP A 14 -17.20 -5.19 -22.43
N PHE A 15 -16.14 -5.98 -22.54
CA PHE A 15 -14.76 -5.56 -22.33
C PHE A 15 -13.83 -6.29 -23.30
N THR A 16 -12.81 -5.59 -23.79
CA THR A 16 -11.82 -6.17 -24.71
C THR A 16 -10.66 -6.79 -23.94
N ILE A 17 -10.28 -8.01 -24.30
CA ILE A 17 -9.00 -8.63 -23.97
C ILE A 17 -8.08 -8.35 -25.16
N GLU A 18 -6.96 -7.67 -24.90
CA GLU A 18 -6.06 -7.20 -25.96
C GLU A 18 -5.17 -8.35 -26.46
N SER A 19 -4.64 -8.22 -27.68
CA SER A 19 -3.81 -9.26 -28.31
C SER A 19 -2.53 -9.59 -27.50
N GLU A 20 -2.02 -8.65 -26.71
CA GLU A 20 -0.92 -8.86 -25.77
C GLU A 20 -1.33 -9.51 -24.45
N ASP A 21 -2.57 -9.32 -23.98
CA ASP A 21 -3.03 -9.81 -22.69
C ASP A 21 -3.08 -11.35 -22.68
N PHE A 22 -3.48 -11.96 -23.80
CA PHE A 22 -3.45 -13.42 -23.98
C PHE A 22 -2.06 -14.03 -23.74
N LYS A 23 -0.99 -13.36 -24.19
CA LYS A 23 0.40 -13.84 -24.02
C LYS A 23 0.84 -13.79 -22.55
N PHE A 24 0.29 -12.87 -21.77
CA PHE A 24 0.52 -12.80 -20.33
C PHE A 24 -0.19 -13.97 -19.62
N TYR A 25 -1.48 -14.21 -19.89
CA TYR A 25 -2.23 -15.33 -19.30
C TYR A 25 -1.64 -16.70 -19.67
N GLU A 26 -1.19 -16.87 -20.92
CA GLU A 26 -0.44 -18.04 -21.39
C GLU A 26 0.87 -18.23 -20.61
N LYS A 27 1.68 -17.17 -20.44
CA LYS A 27 2.93 -17.24 -19.65
C LYS A 27 2.68 -17.70 -18.21
N ILE A 28 1.64 -17.19 -17.55
CA ILE A 28 1.36 -17.48 -16.14
C ILE A 28 0.47 -18.72 -15.92
N LYS A 29 0.10 -19.42 -17.01
CA LYS A 29 -0.71 -20.66 -17.01
C LYS A 29 -2.10 -20.51 -16.36
N VAL A 30 -2.78 -19.39 -16.59
CA VAL A 30 -4.16 -19.15 -16.11
C VAL A 30 -5.11 -18.88 -17.29
N PRO A 31 -6.42 -19.17 -17.17
CA PRO A 31 -7.39 -18.77 -18.20
C PRO A 31 -7.57 -17.24 -18.25
N PRO A 32 -7.84 -16.66 -19.45
CA PRO A 32 -8.19 -15.24 -19.58
C PRO A 32 -9.43 -14.85 -18.75
N PRO A 33 -9.55 -13.58 -18.31
CA PRO A 33 -10.63 -13.12 -17.44
C PRO A 33 -12.04 -13.33 -18.01
N THR A 34 -12.98 -13.68 -17.13
CA THR A 34 -14.43 -13.58 -17.36
C THR A 34 -15.04 -12.30 -16.74
N PHE A 35 -14.25 -11.52 -15.99
CA PHE A 35 -14.67 -10.29 -15.31
C PHE A 35 -13.93 -9.08 -15.87
N CYS A 36 -14.65 -7.97 -16.12
CA CYS A 36 -14.04 -6.70 -16.51
C CYS A 36 -13.23 -6.07 -15.35
N PRO A 37 -12.30 -5.13 -15.65
CA PRO A 37 -11.39 -4.55 -14.66
C PRO A 37 -12.08 -3.92 -13.45
N ASP A 38 -13.17 -3.19 -13.64
CA ASP A 38 -13.90 -2.54 -12.54
C ASP A 38 -14.47 -3.58 -11.54
N CYS A 39 -15.00 -4.69 -12.06
CA CYS A 39 -15.47 -5.79 -11.23
C CYS A 39 -14.33 -6.50 -10.50
N ARG A 40 -13.15 -6.61 -11.12
CA ARG A 40 -11.93 -7.14 -10.47
C ARG A 40 -11.46 -6.19 -9.35
N LEU A 41 -11.46 -4.87 -9.59
CA LEU A 41 -11.11 -3.86 -8.58
C LEU A 41 -12.08 -3.88 -7.39
N MET A 42 -13.39 -3.86 -7.63
CA MET A 42 -14.39 -3.99 -6.56
C MET A 42 -14.18 -5.26 -5.74
N ARG A 43 -13.96 -6.41 -6.40
CA ARG A 43 -13.68 -7.70 -5.73
C ARG A 43 -12.46 -7.62 -4.82
N ARG A 44 -11.38 -6.95 -5.23
CA ARG A 44 -10.19 -6.74 -4.37
C ARG A 44 -10.48 -5.84 -3.18
N LEU A 45 -11.10 -4.68 -3.41
CA LEU A 45 -11.32 -3.68 -2.35
C LEU A 45 -12.20 -4.20 -1.19
N LEU A 46 -13.08 -5.17 -1.44
CA LEU A 46 -13.84 -5.87 -0.38
C LEU A 46 -12.94 -6.52 0.71
N TRP A 47 -11.70 -6.87 0.39
CA TRP A 47 -10.77 -7.50 1.34
C TRP A 47 -10.02 -6.50 2.23
N ARG A 48 -10.03 -5.20 1.91
CA ARG A 48 -9.20 -4.19 2.60
C ARG A 48 -10.03 -3.11 3.27
N ASN A 49 -10.21 -3.27 4.57
CA ASN A 49 -10.78 -2.23 5.43
C ASN A 49 -9.66 -1.46 6.15
N GLU A 50 -9.29 -0.29 5.63
CA GLU A 50 -8.24 0.57 6.23
C GLU A 50 -8.72 1.27 7.52
N ARG A 51 -9.97 1.75 7.57
CA ARG A 51 -10.41 2.82 8.48
C ARG A 51 -11.68 2.55 9.30
N THR A 52 -12.50 1.56 8.92
CA THR A 52 -13.76 1.28 9.63
C THR A 52 -13.48 0.35 10.81
N PHE A 53 -13.41 0.91 12.01
CA PHE A 53 -12.99 0.19 13.21
C PHE A 53 -14.15 -0.22 14.11
N TYR A 54 -14.09 -1.47 14.55
CA TYR A 54 -15.05 -2.08 15.46
C TYR A 54 -14.38 -2.47 16.77
N ARG A 55 -15.15 -2.42 17.86
CA ARG A 55 -14.73 -3.00 19.15
C ARG A 55 -15.07 -4.49 19.13
N ARG A 56 -14.07 -5.36 19.30
CA ARG A 56 -14.24 -6.81 19.49
C ARG A 56 -13.50 -7.27 20.75
N GLU A 57 -13.71 -8.52 21.12
CA GLU A 57 -12.87 -9.22 22.10
C GLU A 57 -11.93 -10.18 21.36
N CYS A 58 -10.69 -10.30 21.82
CA CYS A 58 -9.71 -11.23 21.26
C CYS A 58 -10.08 -12.67 21.62
N ASN A 59 -10.42 -13.49 20.63
CA ASN A 59 -10.84 -14.89 20.83
C ASN A 59 -9.73 -15.82 21.38
N SER A 60 -8.51 -15.33 21.59
CA SER A 60 -7.39 -16.07 22.20
C SER A 60 -7.08 -15.64 23.65
N CYS A 61 -7.45 -14.42 24.08
CA CYS A 61 -7.01 -13.88 25.38
C CYS A 61 -7.99 -12.94 26.09
N SER A 62 -9.22 -12.79 25.59
CA SER A 62 -10.28 -11.92 26.16
C SER A 62 -9.93 -10.44 26.37
N LYS A 63 -8.81 -9.95 25.81
CA LYS A 63 -8.54 -8.51 25.70
C LYS A 63 -9.61 -7.86 24.81
N LYS A 64 -10.15 -6.72 25.24
CA LYS A 64 -10.90 -5.80 24.36
C LYS A 64 -9.93 -5.19 23.35
N ILE A 65 -10.32 -5.19 22.08
CA ILE A 65 -9.47 -4.79 20.96
C ILE A 65 -10.23 -3.95 19.92
N ILE A 66 -9.46 -3.18 19.16
CA ILE A 66 -9.90 -2.63 17.88
C ILE A 66 -9.70 -3.69 16.79
N SER A 67 -10.65 -3.80 15.87
CA SER A 67 -10.57 -4.69 14.72
C SER A 67 -11.23 -4.11 13.48
N MET A 68 -10.76 -4.53 12.30
CA MET A 68 -11.38 -4.21 11.01
C MET A 68 -12.61 -5.09 10.66
N TYR A 69 -12.99 -6.04 11.53
CA TYR A 69 -14.13 -6.92 11.31
C TYR A 69 -15.35 -6.54 12.16
N ASN A 70 -16.53 -6.49 11.54
CA ASN A 70 -17.81 -6.28 12.23
C ASN A 70 -18.00 -7.37 13.34
N PRO A 71 -18.49 -7.04 14.55
CA PRO A 71 -18.87 -8.02 15.58
C PRO A 71 -19.72 -9.19 15.08
N ASP A 72 -20.59 -8.98 14.09
CA ASP A 72 -21.46 -10.01 13.49
C ASP A 72 -20.67 -11.16 12.79
N LEU A 73 -19.38 -10.94 12.49
CA LEU A 73 -18.52 -11.99 11.94
C LEU A 73 -18.21 -13.05 13.01
N SER A 74 -18.74 -14.26 12.82
CA SER A 74 -18.57 -15.42 13.71
C SER A 74 -17.16 -16.03 13.73
N GLN A 75 -16.32 -15.68 12.76
CA GLN A 75 -14.94 -16.14 12.66
C GLN A 75 -14.08 -15.57 13.82
N ALA A 76 -13.14 -16.38 14.32
CA ALA A 76 -12.27 -15.99 15.42
C ALA A 76 -11.31 -14.86 15.00
N VAL A 77 -11.14 -13.85 15.87
CA VAL A 77 -10.26 -12.70 15.65
C VAL A 77 -9.25 -12.60 16.80
N TYR A 78 -7.96 -12.53 16.47
CA TYR A 78 -6.87 -12.45 17.43
C TYR A 78 -6.21 -11.06 17.42
N CYS A 79 -5.81 -10.58 18.59
CA CYS A 79 -4.99 -9.38 18.73
C CYS A 79 -3.58 -9.61 18.17
N HIS A 80 -2.85 -8.52 17.89
CA HIS A 80 -1.47 -8.56 17.40
C HIS A 80 -0.58 -9.51 18.23
N ASP A 81 -0.52 -9.33 19.56
CA ASP A 81 0.26 -10.20 20.46
C ASP A 81 -0.02 -11.70 20.26
N CYS A 82 -1.30 -12.08 20.19
CA CYS A 82 -1.71 -13.48 20.06
C CYS A 82 -1.36 -14.02 18.67
N TRP A 83 -1.66 -13.26 17.62
CA TRP A 83 -1.42 -13.64 16.22
C TRP A 83 0.07 -13.89 15.91
N TRP A 84 0.96 -13.13 16.54
CA TRP A 84 2.41 -13.26 16.39
C TRP A 84 3.09 -14.09 17.50
N SER A 85 2.33 -14.74 18.39
CA SER A 85 2.87 -15.62 19.45
C SER A 85 2.78 -17.11 19.10
N ASP A 86 3.70 -17.91 19.65
CA ASP A 86 3.76 -19.37 19.51
C ASP A 86 2.65 -20.14 20.27
N LYS A 87 1.60 -19.44 20.74
CA LYS A 87 0.50 -20.02 21.52
C LYS A 87 -0.55 -20.74 20.67
N TRP A 88 -0.43 -20.68 19.34
CA TRP A 88 -1.32 -21.34 18.39
C TRP A 88 -0.54 -21.72 17.13
N ASP A 89 -0.95 -22.81 16.48
CA ASP A 89 -0.32 -23.31 15.26
C ASP A 89 -1.35 -23.36 14.11
N PRO A 90 -1.16 -22.59 13.02
CA PRO A 90 -2.00 -22.65 11.81
C PRO A 90 -2.13 -24.05 11.17
N MET A 91 -1.15 -24.95 11.39
CA MET A 91 -1.18 -26.34 10.88
C MET A 91 -2.23 -27.21 11.60
N THR A 92 -2.76 -26.79 12.75
CA THR A 92 -3.86 -27.51 13.44
C THR A 92 -5.17 -27.49 12.64
N PHE A 93 -5.32 -26.54 11.71
CA PHE A 93 -6.48 -26.41 10.82
C PHE A 93 -6.34 -27.17 9.50
N LYS A 94 -5.26 -27.96 9.32
CA LYS A 94 -5.00 -28.71 8.08
C LYS A 94 -6.21 -29.52 7.58
N ALA A 95 -6.38 -29.58 6.27
CA ALA A 95 -7.35 -30.43 5.60
C ALA A 95 -6.68 -31.29 4.53
N ASP A 96 -7.18 -32.52 4.36
CA ASP A 96 -6.88 -33.36 3.20
C ASP A 96 -7.76 -32.92 2.02
N TYR A 97 -7.22 -33.02 0.79
CA TYR A 97 -7.97 -32.66 -0.41
C TYR A 97 -8.96 -33.74 -0.80
N ASN A 98 -10.23 -33.38 -0.98
CA ASN A 98 -11.29 -34.27 -1.41
C ASN A 98 -11.56 -34.10 -2.92
N TYR A 99 -11.37 -35.16 -3.71
CA TYR A 99 -11.65 -35.12 -5.16
C TYR A 99 -13.16 -35.08 -5.49
N ASP A 100 -14.03 -35.50 -4.56
CA ASP A 100 -15.49 -35.48 -4.74
C ASP A 100 -16.13 -34.11 -4.42
N GLU A 101 -15.33 -33.10 -4.02
CA GLU A 101 -15.84 -31.77 -3.64
C GLU A 101 -15.20 -30.62 -4.43
N LEU A 102 -16.03 -29.63 -4.78
CA LEU A 102 -15.57 -28.42 -5.48
C LEU A 102 -14.49 -27.67 -4.68
N PHE A 103 -13.32 -27.48 -5.28
CA PHE A 103 -12.14 -26.80 -4.70
C PHE A 103 -12.48 -25.57 -3.83
N PHE A 104 -13.24 -24.61 -4.37
CA PHE A 104 -13.55 -23.37 -3.65
C PHE A 104 -14.43 -23.56 -2.42
N LYS A 105 -15.26 -24.61 -2.37
CA LYS A 105 -16.04 -24.97 -1.17
C LYS A 105 -15.12 -25.48 -0.05
N GLN A 106 -14.12 -26.31 -0.40
CA GLN A 106 -13.11 -26.78 0.54
C GLN A 106 -12.26 -25.61 1.07
N PHE A 107 -11.80 -24.73 0.17
CA PHE A 107 -11.02 -23.53 0.51
C PHE A 107 -11.80 -22.54 1.40
N GLU A 108 -13.07 -22.27 1.09
CA GLU A 108 -13.94 -21.42 1.93
C GLU A 108 -14.17 -22.05 3.32
N THR A 109 -14.35 -23.38 3.37
CA THR A 109 -14.54 -24.14 4.62
C THR A 109 -13.28 -24.13 5.49
N LEU A 110 -12.08 -24.13 4.90
CA LEU A 110 -10.83 -23.90 5.62
C LEU A 110 -10.73 -22.45 6.08
N PHE A 111 -10.96 -21.48 5.19
CA PHE A 111 -10.85 -20.05 5.48
C PHE A 111 -11.66 -19.67 6.74
N LYS A 112 -12.93 -20.07 6.81
CA LYS A 112 -13.83 -19.76 7.93
C LYS A 112 -13.43 -20.39 9.27
N LYS A 113 -12.56 -21.40 9.28
CA LYS A 113 -12.05 -22.06 10.50
C LYS A 113 -10.78 -21.39 11.05
N VAL A 114 -9.89 -20.94 10.17
CA VAL A 114 -8.64 -20.28 10.56
C VAL A 114 -8.95 -18.90 11.19
N PRO A 115 -8.33 -18.52 12.31
CA PRO A 115 -8.48 -17.17 12.88
C PRO A 115 -8.02 -16.04 11.95
N LEU A 116 -8.40 -14.81 12.27
CA LEU A 116 -8.02 -13.58 11.56
C LEU A 116 -7.20 -12.66 12.47
N ILE A 117 -6.27 -11.88 11.90
CA ILE A 117 -5.56 -10.80 12.63
C ILE A 117 -6.47 -9.57 12.78
N SER A 118 -6.56 -8.98 13.97
CA SER A 118 -7.54 -7.91 14.25
C SER A 118 -7.32 -6.64 13.42
N LEU A 119 -6.07 -6.22 13.28
CA LEU A 119 -5.58 -5.11 12.45
C LEU A 119 -4.31 -5.57 11.73
N PHE A 120 -4.05 -5.05 10.52
CA PHE A 120 -2.88 -5.41 9.73
C PHE A 120 -1.65 -4.60 10.18
N SER A 121 -1.13 -4.93 11.36
CA SER A 121 0.07 -4.31 11.94
C SER A 121 1.19 -5.34 12.03
N GLY A 122 2.34 -5.07 11.38
CA GLY A 122 3.48 -5.97 11.28
C GLY A 122 4.68 -5.55 12.14
N GLY A 123 5.58 -6.51 12.44
CA GLY A 123 6.78 -6.21 13.23
C GLY A 123 6.45 -5.77 14.65
N ARG A 124 7.16 -4.78 15.20
CA ARG A 124 6.99 -4.34 16.59
C ARG A 124 6.06 -3.13 16.71
N GLN A 125 4.77 -3.37 16.93
CA GLN A 125 3.82 -2.30 17.23
C GLN A 125 3.93 -1.88 18.71
N LEU A 126 4.15 -0.61 19.02
CA LEU A 126 4.25 -0.09 20.40
C LEU A 126 3.36 1.14 20.60
N ASN A 127 2.45 1.07 21.58
CA ASN A 127 1.50 2.14 21.93
C ASN A 127 0.67 2.67 20.73
N SER A 128 0.48 1.83 19.69
CA SER A 128 -0.01 2.24 18.37
C SER A 128 -1.20 1.39 17.91
N ASP A 129 -2.10 1.08 18.85
CA ASP A 129 -3.23 0.12 18.73
C ASP A 129 -4.35 0.58 17.76
N TYR A 130 -4.26 1.81 17.26
CA TYR A 130 -5.20 2.43 16.33
C TYR A 130 -4.62 2.63 14.92
N CYS A 131 -3.40 2.14 14.66
CA CYS A 131 -2.76 2.17 13.35
C CYS A 131 -3.02 0.87 12.59
N ASN A 132 -3.14 0.94 11.26
CA ASN A 132 -3.55 -0.20 10.42
C ASN A 132 -2.90 -0.15 9.02
N PHE A 133 -2.52 -1.32 8.51
CA PHE A 133 -1.62 -1.48 7.35
C PHE A 133 -0.24 -0.82 7.57
N THR A 134 0.26 -0.87 8.80
CA THR A 134 1.53 -0.26 9.23
C THR A 134 2.51 -1.29 9.81
N ALA A 135 3.75 -0.90 10.14
CA ALA A 135 4.73 -1.80 10.74
C ALA A 135 5.84 -1.09 11.52
N ASN A 136 6.22 -1.65 12.67
CA ASN A 136 7.25 -1.11 13.57
C ASN A 136 6.92 0.26 14.22
N ASP A 137 5.67 0.72 14.18
CA ASP A 137 5.30 2.04 14.67
C ASP A 137 5.45 2.17 16.20
N LYS A 138 5.85 3.35 16.66
CA LYS A 138 5.95 3.69 18.08
C LYS A 138 5.22 5.00 18.42
N ASP A 139 4.35 4.94 19.44
CA ASP A 139 3.60 6.09 19.97
C ASP A 139 2.74 6.82 18.90
N CYS A 140 2.26 6.09 17.88
CA CYS A 140 1.51 6.61 16.73
C CYS A 140 0.00 6.40 16.89
N TYR A 141 -0.82 7.29 16.32
CA TYR A 141 -2.29 7.22 16.45
C TYR A 141 -3.02 7.57 15.16
N LEU A 142 -3.92 6.68 14.74
CA LEU A 142 -4.69 6.80 13.48
C LEU A 142 -3.81 7.02 12.24
N CYS A 143 -2.67 6.34 12.18
CA CYS A 143 -1.87 6.23 10.96
C CYS A 143 -2.34 5.06 10.10
N PHE A 144 -2.50 5.32 8.80
CA PHE A 144 -3.04 4.35 7.84
C PHE A 144 -2.08 4.15 6.66
N GLY A 145 -1.43 2.99 6.60
CA GLY A 145 -0.33 2.76 5.68
C GLY A 145 0.97 3.39 6.18
N GLY A 146 2.02 2.58 6.37
CA GLY A 146 3.37 3.09 6.66
C GLY A 146 4.31 2.07 7.30
N LYS A 147 5.50 2.51 7.71
CA LYS A 147 6.43 1.71 8.51
C LYS A 147 7.58 2.51 9.12
N ASP A 148 8.06 2.08 10.28
CA ASP A 148 9.22 2.65 11.00
C ASP A 148 8.98 4.11 11.46
N ASP A 149 7.72 4.45 11.74
CA ASP A 149 7.21 5.74 12.22
C ASP A 149 7.33 5.93 13.74
N GLU A 150 7.64 7.14 14.23
CA GLU A 150 7.66 7.48 15.67
C GLU A 150 6.91 8.78 16.01
N ARG A 151 5.88 8.72 16.88
CA ARG A 151 5.02 9.89 17.23
C ARG A 151 4.44 10.56 15.98
N SER A 152 3.84 9.73 15.13
CA SER A 152 3.10 10.14 13.93
C SER A 152 1.59 10.07 14.20
N PHE A 153 0.84 11.12 13.83
CA PHE A 153 -0.58 11.27 14.17
C PHE A 153 -1.48 11.56 12.94
N TYR A 154 -2.68 10.97 12.92
CA TYR A 154 -3.77 11.24 11.96
C TYR A 154 -3.41 11.12 10.46
N SER A 155 -2.31 10.44 10.14
CA SER A 155 -1.65 10.52 8.83
C SER A 155 -1.93 9.33 7.90
N LYS A 156 -1.69 9.49 6.59
CA LYS A 156 -1.78 8.41 5.60
C LYS A 156 -0.45 8.24 4.87
N ASN A 157 -0.01 6.99 4.68
CA ASN A 157 1.17 6.61 3.89
C ASN A 157 2.43 7.37 4.33
N ILE A 158 2.85 7.14 5.58
CA ILE A 158 4.11 7.68 6.12
C ILE A 158 5.16 6.55 6.13
N SER A 159 6.43 6.84 6.38
CA SER A 159 7.44 5.80 6.62
C SER A 159 8.49 6.26 7.62
N PHE A 160 9.71 6.61 7.18
CA PHE A 160 10.83 6.85 8.09
C PHE A 160 10.78 8.25 8.76
N SER A 161 9.63 8.59 9.35
CA SER A 161 9.26 9.92 9.82
C SER A 161 9.02 9.93 11.33
N LYS A 162 9.10 11.14 11.92
CA LYS A 162 9.16 11.29 13.36
C LYS A 162 8.61 12.63 13.83
N ASP A 163 7.78 12.63 14.87
CA ASP A 163 7.14 13.84 15.42
C ASP A 163 6.35 14.63 14.33
N VAL A 164 5.33 13.98 13.73
CA VAL A 164 4.54 14.54 12.61
C VAL A 164 3.03 14.39 12.80
N ALA A 165 2.23 15.30 12.23
CA ALA A 165 0.76 15.19 12.25
C ALA A 165 0.09 15.73 10.98
N ASP A 166 -1.11 15.21 10.69
CA ASP A 166 -1.98 15.60 9.56
C ASP A 166 -1.30 15.51 8.18
N ILE A 167 -0.49 14.47 7.96
CA ILE A 167 0.26 14.26 6.72
C ILE A 167 -0.51 13.34 5.75
N PHE A 168 -0.66 13.77 4.50
CA PHE A 168 -1.21 12.98 3.39
C PHE A 168 -0.10 12.59 2.41
N ASN A 169 0.43 11.38 2.56
CA ASN A 169 1.65 10.85 1.93
C ASN A 169 2.93 11.64 2.30
N GLY A 170 3.95 10.95 2.79
CA GLY A 170 5.29 11.52 2.94
C GLY A 170 6.34 10.53 3.45
N ASP A 171 7.62 10.83 3.21
CA ASP A 171 8.74 10.00 3.66
C ASP A 171 9.88 10.86 4.23
N LYS A 172 10.57 10.36 5.26
CA LYS A 172 11.66 11.06 5.96
C LYS A 172 11.30 12.49 6.35
N LEU A 173 10.20 12.64 7.09
CA LEU A 173 9.71 13.91 7.63
C LEU A 173 9.98 14.00 9.14
N GLU A 174 10.50 15.13 9.62
CA GLU A 174 10.64 15.37 11.07
C GLU A 174 10.14 16.77 11.49
N LEU A 175 9.38 16.84 12.59
CA LEU A 175 8.71 18.07 13.08
C LEU A 175 7.81 18.74 12.02
N CYS A 176 7.02 17.96 11.27
CA CYS A 176 6.26 18.41 10.11
C CYS A 176 4.74 18.36 10.33
N TYR A 177 3.99 19.32 9.75
CA TYR A 177 2.54 19.47 10.01
C TYR A 177 1.69 19.83 8.77
N GLU A 178 0.50 19.22 8.64
CA GLU A 178 -0.52 19.53 7.60
C GLU A 178 0.07 19.54 6.15
N ASN A 179 0.82 18.50 5.78
CA ASN A 179 1.51 18.42 4.47
C ASN A 179 0.90 17.39 3.52
N ILE A 180 1.07 17.59 2.22
CA ILE A 180 0.54 16.72 1.15
C ILE A 180 1.66 16.34 0.18
N GLN A 181 2.06 15.06 0.13
CA GLN A 181 3.13 14.56 -0.73
C GLN A 181 4.46 15.33 -0.53
N CYS A 182 5.00 15.31 0.69
CA CYS A 182 6.28 15.95 1.00
C CYS A 182 7.32 14.93 1.51
N GLU A 183 8.59 15.15 1.18
CA GLU A 183 9.66 14.17 1.45
C GLU A 183 10.98 14.81 1.93
N ASN A 184 11.77 14.05 2.68
CA ASN A 184 13.14 14.37 3.12
C ASN A 184 13.25 15.77 3.78
N SER A 185 12.30 16.14 4.63
CA SER A 185 12.09 17.53 5.08
C SER A 185 11.96 17.69 6.60
N TYR A 186 12.38 18.84 7.12
CA TYR A 186 12.46 19.13 8.55
C TYR A 186 11.83 20.49 8.88
N ARG A 187 10.90 20.54 9.85
CA ARG A 187 10.10 21.75 10.16
C ARG A 187 9.47 22.36 8.90
N LEU A 188 8.76 21.50 8.16
CA LEU A 188 7.96 21.85 7.00
C LEU A 188 6.46 21.82 7.38
N SER A 189 5.73 22.90 7.14
CA SER A 189 4.29 22.97 7.47
C SER A 189 3.41 23.50 6.33
N PHE A 190 2.15 23.06 6.29
CA PHE A 190 1.10 23.54 5.36
C PHE A 190 1.51 23.47 3.88
N SER A 191 2.38 22.52 3.52
CA SER A 191 3.11 22.48 2.24
C SER A 191 2.75 21.25 1.40
N LYS A 192 2.98 21.36 0.08
CA LYS A 192 2.51 20.39 -0.91
C LYS A 192 3.60 20.07 -1.94
N GLN A 193 3.75 18.81 -2.31
CA GLN A 193 4.64 18.34 -3.39
C GLN A 193 6.11 18.82 -3.27
N SER A 194 6.59 19.02 -2.04
CA SER A 194 7.87 19.68 -1.76
C SER A 194 8.89 18.76 -1.08
N GLU A 195 10.16 18.91 -1.42
CA GLU A 195 11.19 17.87 -1.24
C GLU A 195 12.53 18.49 -0.76
N ASN A 196 13.20 17.91 0.23
CA ASN A 196 14.45 18.45 0.81
C ASN A 196 14.27 19.91 1.31
N CYS A 197 13.26 20.15 2.14
CA CYS A 197 12.93 21.49 2.63
C CYS A 197 13.15 21.61 4.15
N THR A 198 13.63 22.76 4.60
CA THR A 198 14.03 22.99 6.00
C THR A 198 13.52 24.34 6.50
N ASP A 199 12.89 24.39 7.67
CA ASP A 199 12.35 25.64 8.24
C ASP A 199 11.45 26.39 7.24
N CYS A 200 10.43 25.72 6.75
CA CYS A 200 9.63 26.20 5.62
C CYS A 200 8.13 26.07 5.86
N MET A 201 7.37 26.99 5.28
CA MET A 201 5.92 27.00 5.43
C MET A 201 5.23 27.47 4.15
N PHE A 202 4.06 26.91 3.86
CA PHE A 202 3.28 27.24 2.67
C PHE A 202 4.09 27.09 1.37
N LEU A 203 4.68 25.92 1.13
CA LEU A 203 5.40 25.60 -0.11
C LEU A 203 4.55 24.78 -1.09
N TYR A 204 4.69 25.04 -2.40
CA TYR A 204 4.16 24.18 -3.47
C TYR A 204 5.24 23.85 -4.51
N ASP A 205 5.45 22.55 -4.79
CA ASP A 205 6.48 22.09 -5.74
C ASP A 205 7.83 22.78 -5.51
N CYS A 206 8.31 22.88 -4.28
CA CYS A 206 9.61 23.47 -3.96
C CYS A 206 10.63 22.36 -3.68
N ARG A 207 11.90 22.56 -4.08
CA ARG A 207 12.98 21.59 -3.79
C ARG A 207 14.26 22.25 -3.31
N ASN A 208 14.93 21.61 -2.35
CA ASN A 208 16.16 22.12 -1.73
C ASN A 208 16.00 23.59 -1.29
N CYS A 209 15.04 23.83 -0.39
CA CYS A 209 14.67 25.18 0.06
C CYS A 209 14.76 25.32 1.58
N GLN A 210 15.28 26.44 2.06
CA GLN A 210 15.55 26.66 3.49
C GLN A 210 15.05 28.03 3.94
N ASN A 211 14.29 28.16 5.02
CA ASN A 211 13.74 29.47 5.43
C ASN A 211 12.95 30.11 4.27
N CYS A 212 11.95 29.38 3.74
CA CYS A 212 11.09 29.84 2.65
C CYS A 212 9.62 29.81 3.05
N PHE A 213 8.89 30.86 2.69
CA PHE A 213 7.52 31.11 3.13
C PHE A 213 6.61 31.46 1.94
N GLY A 214 5.49 30.75 1.78
CA GLY A 214 4.49 31.08 0.74
C GLY A 214 5.02 30.93 -0.68
N CYS A 215 6.00 30.06 -0.90
CA CYS A 215 6.75 29.98 -2.16
C CYS A 215 6.33 28.80 -3.03
N THR A 216 6.37 28.99 -4.35
CA THR A 216 5.93 28.03 -5.35
C THR A 216 7.02 27.80 -6.42
N ASN A 217 7.20 26.54 -6.85
CA ASN A 217 8.10 26.13 -7.91
C ASN A 217 9.61 26.49 -7.72
N LEU A 218 10.05 26.87 -6.51
CA LEU A 218 11.44 27.27 -6.26
C LEU A 218 12.41 26.08 -6.19
N ARG A 219 13.68 26.32 -6.54
CA ARG A 219 14.77 25.34 -6.51
C ARG A 219 16.03 25.98 -5.93
N ASN A 220 16.67 25.36 -4.95
CA ASN A 220 17.96 25.81 -4.38
C ASN A 220 17.88 27.27 -3.85
N LYS A 221 16.90 27.57 -3.00
CA LYS A 221 16.62 28.93 -2.50
C LYS A 221 16.47 29.01 -0.99
N ASN A 222 16.85 30.15 -0.44
CA ASN A 222 16.66 30.46 0.97
C ASN A 222 16.15 31.89 1.18
N TYR A 223 15.58 32.17 2.36
CA TYR A 223 15.10 33.50 2.76
C TYR A 223 14.15 34.13 1.73
N CYS A 224 13.24 33.32 1.18
CA CYS A 224 12.26 33.76 0.20
C CYS A 224 10.86 33.87 0.82
N ILE A 225 10.13 34.95 0.49
CA ILE A 225 8.73 35.15 0.88
C ILE A 225 7.93 35.50 -0.37
N TRP A 226 6.84 34.76 -0.65
CA TRP A 226 6.00 34.93 -1.85
C TRP A 226 6.83 34.98 -3.16
N ASN A 227 7.76 34.02 -3.33
CA ASN A 227 8.77 33.92 -4.39
C ASN A 227 9.80 35.05 -4.50
N LYS A 228 9.76 36.09 -3.65
CA LYS A 228 10.78 37.14 -3.61
C LYS A 228 11.89 36.79 -2.62
N GLN A 229 13.13 36.95 -3.05
CA GLN A 229 14.34 36.87 -2.23
C GLN A 229 14.44 38.09 -1.28
N TYR A 230 14.82 37.85 -0.03
CA TYR A 230 15.16 38.87 0.97
C TYR A 230 16.57 38.65 1.54
N SER A 231 17.09 39.62 2.30
CA SER A 231 18.17 39.34 3.25
C SER A 231 17.65 38.48 4.42
N ARG A 232 18.56 37.90 5.21
CA ARG A 232 18.19 37.10 6.39
C ARG A 232 17.50 37.97 7.44
N GLU A 233 17.99 39.18 7.65
CA GLU A 233 17.52 40.13 8.66
C GLU A 233 16.14 40.70 8.28
N GLU A 234 15.94 41.00 7.00
CA GLU A 234 14.61 41.35 6.46
C GLU A 234 13.63 40.18 6.57
N TYR A 235 14.06 38.97 6.18
CA TYR A 235 13.22 37.77 6.25
C TYR A 235 12.71 37.51 7.67
N LEU A 236 13.60 37.48 8.67
CA LEU A 236 13.24 37.20 10.06
C LEU A 236 12.21 38.21 10.56
N LYS A 237 12.45 39.51 10.34
CA LYS A 237 11.48 40.57 10.68
C LYS A 237 10.12 40.34 10.01
N LYS A 238 10.10 39.91 8.75
CA LYS A 238 8.84 39.64 8.02
C LYS A 238 8.09 38.41 8.53
N ILE A 239 8.79 37.39 9.01
CA ILE A 239 8.15 36.24 9.67
C ILE A 239 7.53 36.64 11.02
N GLU A 240 8.20 37.51 11.79
CA GLU A 240 7.63 38.11 13.00
C GLU A 240 6.40 38.98 12.69
N GLU A 241 6.47 39.82 11.64
CA GLU A 241 5.34 40.67 11.15
C GLU A 241 4.10 39.83 10.78
N PHE A 242 4.23 38.55 10.40
CA PHE A 242 3.08 37.67 10.11
C PHE A 242 2.38 37.12 11.35
N ASN A 243 3.03 37.08 12.52
CA ASN A 243 2.49 36.55 13.79
C ASN A 243 1.69 35.24 13.63
N ILE A 244 2.36 34.20 13.14
CA ILE A 244 1.75 32.91 12.74
C ILE A 244 1.17 32.09 13.90
N GLY A 245 1.43 32.49 15.15
CA GLY A 245 0.80 31.91 16.35
C GLY A 245 -0.64 32.40 16.59
N ASN A 246 -1.10 33.41 15.86
CA ASN A 246 -2.51 33.82 15.83
C ASN A 246 -3.27 33.00 14.77
N PHE A 247 -4.39 32.39 15.18
CA PHE A 247 -5.21 31.53 14.32
C PHE A 247 -5.84 32.26 13.12
N GLU A 248 -6.34 33.48 13.31
CA GLU A 248 -6.93 34.29 12.23
C GLU A 248 -5.87 34.67 11.19
N ASN A 249 -4.67 35.06 11.64
CA ASN A 249 -3.53 35.27 10.75
C ASN A 249 -3.18 33.99 9.98
N LEU A 250 -3.12 32.83 10.65
CA LEU A 250 -2.76 31.56 10.04
C LEU A 250 -3.74 31.16 8.92
N GLU A 251 -5.05 31.26 9.15
CA GLU A 251 -6.08 30.93 8.15
C GLU A 251 -6.14 31.96 7.01
N ASN A 252 -5.87 33.24 7.29
CA ASN A 252 -5.66 34.26 6.25
C ASN A 252 -4.43 33.95 5.38
N LEU A 253 -3.32 33.50 5.97
CA LEU A 253 -2.10 33.13 5.26
C LEU A 253 -2.26 31.84 4.45
N LYS A 254 -2.97 30.83 4.97
CA LYS A 254 -3.43 29.65 4.21
C LYS A 254 -4.26 30.06 2.99
N SER A 255 -5.20 30.99 3.18
CA SER A 255 -6.06 31.50 2.11
C SER A 255 -5.27 32.25 1.04
N GLN A 256 -4.34 33.14 1.44
CA GLN A 256 -3.42 33.83 0.54
C GLN A 256 -2.53 32.85 -0.23
N PHE A 257 -1.98 31.85 0.44
CA PHE A 257 -1.19 30.80 -0.20
C PHE A 257 -2.02 29.99 -1.19
N TYR A 258 -3.28 29.66 -0.88
CA TYR A 258 -4.18 28.97 -1.81
C TYR A 258 -4.45 29.78 -3.09
N GLU A 259 -4.59 31.10 -2.98
CA GLU A 259 -4.71 31.99 -4.15
C GLU A 259 -3.44 32.07 -5.01
N ILE A 260 -2.28 31.79 -4.44
CA ILE A 260 -0.98 31.75 -5.16
C ILE A 260 -0.74 30.35 -5.72
N TYR A 261 -1.07 29.30 -4.97
CA TYR A 261 -1.12 27.91 -5.43
C TYR A 261 -2.01 27.74 -6.65
N LYS A 262 -3.21 28.35 -6.71
CA LYS A 262 -4.06 28.31 -7.91
C LYS A 262 -3.45 28.97 -9.16
N LYS A 263 -2.37 29.76 -9.01
CA LYS A 263 -1.70 30.53 -10.06
C LYS A 263 -0.25 30.07 -10.30
N SER A 264 0.22 29.04 -9.59
CA SER A 264 1.56 28.47 -9.75
C SER A 264 1.67 27.62 -11.03
N ILE A 265 2.88 27.14 -11.33
CA ILE A 265 3.09 26.23 -12.46
C ILE A 265 2.74 24.81 -11.98
N HIS A 266 1.55 24.34 -12.35
CA HIS A 266 1.11 22.95 -12.16
C HIS A 266 1.69 22.07 -13.26
N LYS A 267 2.12 20.86 -12.90
CA LYS A 267 2.47 19.81 -13.87
C LYS A 267 1.18 19.13 -14.33
N TYR A 268 1.11 18.77 -15.61
CA TYR A 268 0.00 17.96 -16.13
C TYR A 268 0.06 16.49 -15.68
N GLY A 269 1.25 16.05 -15.24
CA GLY A 269 1.56 14.71 -14.76
C GLY A 269 3.05 14.55 -14.49
N HIS A 270 3.41 13.52 -13.72
CA HIS A 270 4.74 13.17 -13.26
C HIS A 270 5.13 11.83 -13.90
N LEU A 271 5.76 11.87 -15.10
CA LEU A 271 5.97 10.69 -15.96
C LEU A 271 7.42 10.58 -16.47
N ILE A 272 8.21 9.59 -16.03
CA ILE A 272 9.64 9.46 -16.42
C ILE A 272 10.03 8.01 -16.84
N ASN A 273 10.75 7.92 -17.98
CA ASN A 273 11.16 6.71 -18.76
C ASN A 273 9.99 5.82 -19.24
N THR A 274 9.70 5.76 -20.57
CA THR A 274 8.30 5.50 -21.00
C THR A 274 8.00 4.97 -22.48
N LYS A 275 7.12 3.94 -22.70
CA LYS A 275 6.23 3.68 -23.93
C LYS A 275 4.80 3.05 -23.71
N ASN A 276 3.68 3.69 -24.12
CA ASN A 276 2.23 3.40 -23.81
C ASN A 276 1.76 3.41 -22.32
N SER A 277 1.29 4.53 -21.73
CA SER A 277 0.92 4.64 -20.27
C SER A 277 -0.46 5.28 -20.06
N SER A 278 -0.95 5.28 -18.82
CA SER A 278 -1.84 6.35 -18.33
C SER A 278 -1.58 6.62 -16.84
N GLY A 279 -1.42 7.89 -16.47
CA GLY A 279 -1.01 8.34 -15.14
C GLY A 279 -2.14 8.44 -14.12
N ASP A 280 -1.83 8.82 -12.88
CA ASP A 280 -0.55 9.39 -12.42
C ASP A 280 -0.30 9.06 -10.92
N ASN A 281 0.92 9.06 -10.36
CA ASN A 281 2.25 9.52 -10.81
C ASN A 281 3.15 8.33 -11.18
N LEU A 282 3.95 8.34 -12.26
CA LEU A 282 4.74 7.17 -12.72
C LEU A 282 6.22 7.47 -13.08
N SER A 283 7.19 6.62 -12.69
CA SER A 283 8.62 6.82 -13.04
C SER A 283 9.51 5.56 -13.03
N ASN A 284 9.30 4.67 -14.00
CA ASN A 284 10.34 3.99 -14.80
C ASN A 284 9.65 3.00 -15.77
N THR A 285 8.57 3.45 -16.40
CA THR A 285 7.53 2.64 -17.06
C THR A 285 8.01 1.96 -18.36
N ARG A 286 7.31 0.97 -18.92
CA ARG A 286 5.91 0.98 -19.46
C ARG A 286 5.68 -0.42 -20.11
N ASN A 287 4.48 -0.95 -20.42
CA ASN A 287 3.41 -0.42 -21.28
C ASN A 287 2.00 -0.46 -20.61
N CYS A 288 1.70 0.52 -19.76
CA CYS A 288 0.56 0.55 -18.84
C CYS A 288 -0.78 1.15 -19.35
N LYS A 289 -1.91 0.75 -18.72
CA LYS A 289 -3.26 1.36 -18.86
C LYS A 289 -4.14 1.05 -17.63
N HIS A 290 -4.81 1.96 -16.91
CA HIS A 290 -4.30 3.18 -16.28
C HIS A 290 -3.72 2.84 -14.89
N CYS A 291 -2.98 3.76 -14.25
CA CYS A 291 -2.28 3.50 -12.98
C CYS A 291 -2.26 4.72 -12.04
N PHE A 292 -2.22 4.49 -10.71
CA PHE A 292 -2.04 5.54 -9.67
C PHE A 292 -1.46 4.99 -8.34
N ASP A 293 -0.21 5.13 -7.91
CA ASP A 293 1.05 5.64 -8.49
C ASP A 293 2.03 4.48 -8.79
N VAL A 294 3.10 4.70 -9.58
CA VAL A 294 4.16 3.71 -9.92
C VAL A 294 5.53 4.38 -10.17
N PHE A 295 6.28 4.78 -9.14
CA PHE A 295 7.70 5.15 -9.29
C PHE A 295 8.58 3.87 -9.17
N GLY A 296 9.72 3.81 -9.86
CA GLY A 296 10.31 2.52 -10.28
C GLY A 296 11.84 2.47 -10.37
N SER A 297 12.38 1.28 -10.67
CA SER A 297 13.79 1.05 -11.01
C SER A 297 14.01 0.55 -12.46
N GLY A 298 12.95 0.14 -13.17
CA GLY A 298 13.04 -0.34 -14.57
C GLY A 298 11.77 -1.03 -15.08
N SER A 299 10.60 -0.59 -14.61
CA SER A 299 9.29 -1.22 -14.79
C SER A 299 8.91 -1.53 -16.24
N GLU A 300 8.42 -2.75 -16.47
CA GLU A 300 7.74 -3.11 -17.73
C GLU A 300 6.20 -2.96 -17.62
N ASN A 301 5.41 -4.01 -17.86
CA ASN A 301 4.00 -3.90 -18.24
C ASN A 301 3.05 -3.99 -17.04
N CYS A 302 2.17 -2.99 -16.82
CA CYS A 302 1.14 -3.09 -15.79
C CYS A 302 -0.20 -2.44 -16.19
N LYS A 303 -1.35 -3.12 -16.04
CA LYS A 303 -2.68 -2.47 -16.19
C LYS A 303 -3.42 -2.44 -14.84
N TYR A 304 -4.35 -1.48 -14.70
CA TYR A 304 -5.24 -1.26 -13.53
C TYR A 304 -4.56 -1.31 -12.15
N THR A 305 -3.37 -0.72 -12.03
CA THR A 305 -2.52 -0.80 -10.83
C THR A 305 -2.68 0.41 -9.92
N HIS A 306 -2.74 0.17 -8.60
CA HIS A 306 -2.70 1.23 -7.59
C HIS A 306 -1.49 1.05 -6.65
N TYR A 307 -0.70 2.11 -6.45
CA TYR A 307 0.45 2.25 -5.54
C TYR A 307 1.61 1.24 -5.67
N VAL A 308 2.77 1.69 -6.20
CA VAL A 308 4.06 0.97 -6.23
C VAL A 308 5.26 1.92 -6.13
N VAL A 309 6.18 1.69 -5.18
CA VAL A 309 7.55 2.25 -5.14
C VAL A 309 8.49 1.28 -4.37
N SER A 310 9.34 0.46 -5.00
CA SER A 310 9.54 0.20 -6.43
C SER A 310 10.10 -1.22 -6.70
N GLY A 311 9.59 -1.91 -7.74
CA GLY A 311 10.16 -3.17 -8.26
C GLY A 311 9.15 -4.06 -8.98
N VAL A 312 9.32 -4.30 -10.29
CA VAL A 312 8.22 -4.76 -11.19
C VAL A 312 8.68 -5.30 -12.55
N LYS A 313 8.18 -6.48 -12.95
CA LYS A 313 8.06 -6.98 -14.36
C LYS A 313 7.24 -8.29 -14.40
N ASP A 314 5.90 -8.37 -14.44
CA ASP A 314 4.80 -7.47 -14.86
C ASP A 314 3.56 -7.64 -13.92
N SER A 315 2.53 -6.78 -13.98
CA SER A 315 1.40 -6.83 -13.02
C SER A 315 0.00 -6.38 -13.50
N TYR A 316 -1.06 -7.17 -13.19
CA TYR A 316 -2.48 -6.92 -13.52
C TYR A 316 -3.43 -7.42 -12.38
N ASP A 317 -3.38 -6.98 -11.13
CA ASP A 317 -3.61 -5.62 -10.66
C ASP A 317 -3.21 -5.58 -9.16
N ASN A 318 -2.97 -4.41 -8.56
CA ASN A 318 -2.30 -4.32 -7.25
C ASN A 318 -2.88 -3.23 -6.32
N TYR A 319 -2.70 -3.38 -4.99
CA TYR A 319 -2.76 -2.27 -4.01
C TYR A 319 -1.76 -2.45 -2.82
N GLY A 320 -0.47 -2.54 -3.14
CA GLY A 320 0.69 -2.35 -2.25
C GLY A 320 1.82 -3.38 -2.47
N MET A 321 2.99 -2.92 -2.92
CA MET A 321 4.15 -3.77 -3.30
C MET A 321 5.46 -2.97 -3.45
N PRO A 322 6.60 -3.49 -2.96
CA PRO A 322 7.71 -3.98 -3.80
C PRO A 322 8.07 -5.44 -3.41
N THR A 323 8.66 -6.32 -4.22
CA THR A 323 9.05 -6.32 -5.64
C THR A 323 8.58 -7.64 -6.29
N ALA A 324 8.47 -7.72 -7.63
CA ALA A 324 7.83 -8.89 -8.27
C ALA A 324 8.21 -9.20 -9.74
N GLU A 325 8.15 -10.50 -10.08
CA GLU A 325 8.01 -11.07 -11.44
C GLU A 325 7.19 -12.40 -11.38
N LYS A 326 5.85 -12.49 -11.57
CA LYS A 326 4.80 -11.56 -12.03
C LYS A 326 3.49 -11.76 -11.20
N VAL A 327 2.46 -10.90 -11.37
CA VAL A 327 1.24 -10.90 -10.51
C VAL A 327 -0.07 -10.57 -11.26
N TYR A 328 -1.18 -11.25 -10.93
CA TYR A 328 -2.53 -11.06 -11.54
C TYR A 328 -3.69 -11.03 -10.51
N GLU A 329 -3.44 -10.58 -9.26
CA GLU A 329 -4.33 -9.80 -8.36
C GLU A 329 -3.91 -9.97 -6.89
N THR A 330 -3.74 -8.84 -6.17
CA THR A 330 -3.18 -8.85 -4.80
C THR A 330 -3.61 -7.66 -3.92
N ILE A 331 -3.68 -7.87 -2.60
CA ILE A 331 -3.54 -6.85 -1.54
C ILE A 331 -2.80 -7.49 -0.35
N ALA A 332 -1.53 -7.28 -0.06
CA ALA A 332 -0.54 -6.38 -0.63
C ALA A 332 0.84 -6.86 -0.17
N ILE A 333 1.81 -7.13 -1.06
CA ILE A 333 3.20 -7.45 -0.67
C ILE A 333 4.21 -7.35 -1.84
N GLY A 334 5.54 -7.35 -1.66
CA GLY A 334 6.42 -8.46 -1.20
C GLY A 334 7.31 -8.22 0.03
N PHE A 335 7.73 -6.98 0.28
CA PHE A 335 8.25 -6.42 1.54
C PHE A 335 9.36 -7.17 2.36
N GLU A 336 10.38 -7.88 1.87
CA GLU A 336 10.79 -8.36 0.54
C GLU A 336 11.75 -9.56 0.73
N TYR A 337 11.57 -10.64 -0.04
CA TYR A 337 12.66 -11.50 -0.51
C TYR A 337 12.21 -12.20 -1.81
N SER A 338 13.13 -12.49 -2.72
CA SER A 338 12.81 -12.94 -4.08
C SER A 338 13.96 -13.75 -4.67
N GLU A 339 13.61 -14.85 -5.35
CA GLU A 339 14.44 -15.53 -6.35
C GLU A 339 13.66 -15.64 -7.67
N ASN A 340 13.05 -14.49 -8.04
CA ASN A 340 12.15 -14.24 -9.17
C ASN A 340 10.78 -14.95 -9.05
N SER A 341 9.91 -14.35 -8.23
CA SER A 341 8.67 -14.96 -7.73
C SER A 341 7.37 -14.53 -8.43
N ASP A 342 6.66 -15.50 -8.98
CA ASP A 342 5.27 -15.42 -9.46
C ASP A 342 4.26 -15.59 -8.30
N TYR A 343 3.21 -14.75 -8.24
CA TYR A 343 2.16 -14.83 -7.20
C TYR A 343 0.72 -14.64 -7.68
N TYR A 344 -0.12 -15.59 -7.29
CA TYR A 344 -1.56 -15.62 -7.51
C TYR A 344 -2.26 -16.19 -6.26
N PHE A 345 -3.56 -16.02 -6.08
CA PHE A 345 -4.21 -14.72 -5.85
C PHE A 345 -4.22 -14.46 -4.33
N SER A 346 -3.89 -13.25 -3.86
CA SER A 346 -3.19 -13.13 -2.56
C SER A 346 -3.53 -11.96 -1.64
N TYR A 347 -3.40 -12.22 -0.32
CA TYR A 347 -3.47 -11.26 0.78
C TYR A 347 -2.95 -11.86 2.11
N PHE A 348 -1.76 -11.63 2.66
CA PHE A 348 -0.58 -10.79 2.37
C PHE A 348 0.68 -11.63 2.70
N VAL A 349 1.83 -11.41 2.02
CA VAL A 349 2.87 -12.47 1.87
C VAL A 349 4.35 -12.00 1.93
N LYS A 350 4.91 -11.66 3.11
CA LYS A 350 6.18 -10.90 3.34
C LYS A 350 7.53 -11.57 3.00
N GLY A 351 7.64 -12.20 1.81
CA GLY A 351 8.87 -12.85 1.31
C GLY A 351 8.79 -14.38 1.21
N SER A 352 7.61 -14.91 0.88
CA SER A 352 7.43 -16.32 0.48
C SER A 352 7.61 -16.45 -1.05
N SER A 353 7.63 -17.66 -1.64
CA SER A 353 7.72 -17.82 -3.12
C SER A 353 6.88 -18.97 -3.70
N ARG A 354 6.53 -18.85 -5.00
CA ARG A 354 5.76 -19.84 -5.80
C ARG A 354 4.39 -20.20 -5.20
N ILE A 355 3.38 -19.36 -5.45
CA ILE A 355 2.08 -19.39 -4.74
C ILE A 355 0.90 -19.20 -5.70
N PHE A 356 -0.13 -20.04 -5.55
CA PHE A 356 -1.32 -20.04 -6.42
C PHE A 356 -2.63 -19.52 -5.77
N TYR A 357 -2.75 -19.56 -4.43
CA TYR A 357 -3.85 -18.98 -3.64
C TYR A 357 -3.37 -18.70 -2.20
N SER A 358 -3.73 -17.57 -1.56
CA SER A 358 -3.18 -17.23 -0.22
C SER A 358 -4.01 -16.30 0.69
N TYR A 359 -4.07 -16.63 1.99
CA TYR A 359 -4.20 -15.67 3.11
C TYR A 359 -3.67 -16.27 4.43
N ASN A 360 -2.54 -15.93 5.05
CA ASN A 360 -1.36 -15.11 4.73
C ASN A 360 -0.11 -16.01 4.74
N CYS A 361 1.07 -15.53 4.33
CA CYS A 361 2.33 -16.32 4.37
C CYS A 361 3.61 -15.52 4.72
N VAL A 362 4.33 -15.90 5.79
CA VAL A 362 5.65 -15.27 6.15
C VAL A 362 6.59 -16.25 6.90
N ASN A 363 7.66 -16.81 6.34
CA ASN A 363 8.06 -16.91 4.92
C ASN A 363 8.18 -18.39 4.49
N SER A 364 7.33 -18.79 3.54
CA SER A 364 7.16 -20.16 3.06
C SER A 364 7.47 -20.31 1.56
N HIS A 365 7.49 -21.52 1.00
CA HIS A 365 7.59 -21.70 -0.45
C HIS A 365 6.84 -22.93 -0.98
N ASP A 366 6.49 -22.92 -2.26
CA ASP A 366 5.75 -23.99 -2.96
C ASP A 366 4.40 -24.29 -2.29
N LEU A 367 3.42 -23.42 -2.60
CA LEU A 367 2.13 -23.37 -1.91
C LEU A 367 0.94 -23.36 -2.88
N PHE A 368 0.00 -24.28 -2.64
CA PHE A 368 -1.30 -24.34 -3.31
C PHE A 368 -2.42 -24.26 -2.26
N ALA A 369 -3.39 -23.35 -2.41
CA ALA A 369 -4.55 -23.27 -1.51
C ALA A 369 -4.21 -23.10 -0.01
N CYS A 370 -3.21 -22.28 0.34
CA CYS A 370 -2.72 -22.13 1.72
C CYS A 370 -3.39 -20.97 2.49
N ILE A 371 -3.67 -21.17 3.80
CA ILE A 371 -4.35 -20.17 4.65
C ILE A 371 -3.66 -20.02 6.02
N GLY A 372 -2.65 -19.16 6.13
CA GLY A 372 -2.14 -18.65 7.43
C GLY A 372 -0.73 -19.11 7.84
N LEU A 373 0.07 -19.63 6.91
CA LEU A 373 1.34 -20.29 7.19
C LEU A 373 2.50 -19.32 7.51
N ARG A 374 3.53 -19.82 8.21
CA ARG A 374 4.74 -19.06 8.54
C ARG A 374 5.98 -19.60 7.83
N ASN A 375 6.81 -20.41 8.50
CA ASN A 375 8.04 -20.96 7.93
C ASN A 375 7.84 -22.44 7.53
N LYS A 376 7.28 -22.67 6.34
CA LYS A 376 6.84 -23.98 5.83
C LYS A 376 7.09 -24.13 4.32
N SER A 377 7.01 -25.35 3.81
CA SER A 377 7.17 -25.61 2.37
C SER A 377 6.43 -26.85 1.90
N TYR A 378 6.08 -26.90 0.61
CA TYR A 378 5.34 -28.00 -0.02
C TYR A 378 4.00 -28.27 0.69
N CYS A 379 3.11 -27.27 0.65
CA CYS A 379 1.86 -27.28 1.41
C CYS A 379 0.61 -27.13 0.55
N ILE A 380 -0.42 -27.91 0.89
CA ILE A 380 -1.78 -27.85 0.34
C ILE A 380 -2.77 -27.77 1.51
N LEU A 381 -3.70 -26.80 1.51
CA LEU A 381 -4.77 -26.67 2.53
C LEU A 381 -4.28 -26.78 4.00
N ASN A 382 -3.19 -26.06 4.33
CA ASN A 382 -2.47 -26.10 5.62
C ASN A 382 -1.88 -27.46 6.03
N LYS A 383 -1.93 -28.49 5.18
CA LYS A 383 -1.15 -29.73 5.34
C LYS A 383 0.20 -29.59 4.62
N GLN A 384 1.26 -30.07 5.26
CA GLN A 384 2.60 -30.18 4.69
C GLN A 384 2.84 -31.60 4.20
N TYR A 385 3.50 -31.73 3.04
CA TYR A 385 3.77 -32.97 2.32
C TYR A 385 5.28 -33.16 2.10
N THR A 386 5.72 -34.29 1.55
CA THR A 386 7.05 -34.35 0.92
C THR A 386 7.05 -33.55 -0.38
N LYS A 387 8.25 -33.28 -0.92
CA LYS A 387 8.39 -32.61 -2.22
C LYS A 387 7.74 -33.43 -3.33
N GLU A 388 7.98 -34.74 -3.32
CA GLU A 388 7.57 -35.70 -4.34
C GLU A 388 6.03 -35.84 -4.35
N GLU A 389 5.42 -35.96 -3.16
CA GLU A 389 3.96 -35.95 -3.00
C GLU A 389 3.34 -34.65 -3.54
N TYR A 390 3.94 -33.50 -3.22
CA TYR A 390 3.44 -32.19 -3.67
C TYR A 390 3.54 -32.02 -5.19
N GLU A 391 4.67 -32.40 -5.79
CA GLU A 391 4.89 -32.36 -7.24
C GLU A 391 3.99 -33.34 -8.01
N GLU A 392 3.56 -34.45 -7.39
CA GLU A 392 2.58 -35.38 -7.97
C GLU A 392 1.11 -34.95 -7.78
N LEU A 393 0.80 -34.18 -6.73
CA LEU A 393 -0.58 -33.80 -6.38
C LEU A 393 -1.04 -32.50 -7.06
N VAL A 394 -0.22 -31.45 -7.08
CA VAL A 394 -0.63 -30.12 -7.59
C VAL A 394 -1.03 -30.09 -9.09
N PRO A 395 -0.51 -30.97 -9.97
CA PRO A 395 -0.97 -31.04 -11.36
C PRO A 395 -2.34 -31.72 -11.60
N LYS A 396 -3.05 -32.18 -10.56
CA LYS A 396 -4.29 -32.99 -10.65
C LYS A 396 -5.54 -32.23 -10.21
#